data_AF-A0A7K0DL70-F1
#
_entry.id   AF-A0A7K0DL70-F1
#
_cell.length_a   1.000
_cell.length_b   1.000
_cell.length_c   1.000
_cell.angle_alpha   90.00
_cell.angle_beta   90.00
_cell.angle_gamma   90.00
#
_symmetry.space_group_name_H-M   'P 1'
#
loop_
_entity.id
_entity.type
_entity.pdbx_description
1 polymer ?
#
loop_
_entity_poly.entity_id
_entity_poly.type
_entity_poly.pdbx_seq_one_letter_code
_entity_poly.pdbx_strand_id
1 'polypeptide(L)'
;MPRDFAVAFNHVLRNLDELSGELAQAVSLRIRETSGEIRDVATAAVHRDIHGGERISGIDVDTGRRVSVGGRSVLSVPLKDDRGRLIGVQYPREPMEITRMARWVSVRNRTVDHEYYVLRPKPDPTGFSPMRTYDDPRPAPWTDPVLVQGHGDGQYFNVLVGSGGAANRGWRVLRLDAGEYARVVGSDNVFLRAAEAARSGDALLLHCATASGPAARTVAEHLHTEVGIGLRVHGFTGKTWDSMYADESGGSSWFGVDEVRDGAGNVVAPVESYPPHG
;
A
#
# COMPACT_ATOMS: atom_id res chain seq x y z
N MET A 1 18.51 33.64 45.25
CA MET A 1 18.44 32.31 44.60
C MET A 1 17.10 31.93 43.96
N PRO A 2 15.91 32.54 44.22
CA PRO A 2 14.68 32.17 43.48
C PRO A 2 14.48 32.88 42.13
N ARG A 3 15.10 34.05 41.91
CA ARG A 3 14.91 34.85 40.69
C ARG A 3 15.64 34.29 39.46
N ASP A 4 16.82 33.70 39.65
CA ASP A 4 17.63 33.20 38.53
C ASP A 4 17.02 31.93 37.90
N PHE A 5 16.30 31.13 38.70
CA PHE A 5 15.62 29.92 38.23
C PHE A 5 14.41 30.25 37.34
N ALA A 6 13.65 31.30 37.69
CA ALA A 6 12.48 31.73 36.90
C ALA A 6 12.89 32.31 35.53
N VAL A 7 14.03 33.00 35.46
CA VAL A 7 14.57 33.54 34.19
C VAL A 7 15.07 32.41 33.29
N ALA A 8 15.80 31.44 33.85
CA ALA A 8 16.27 30.27 33.11
C ALA A 8 15.09 29.42 32.58
N PHE A 9 14.06 29.20 33.39
CA PHE A 9 12.88 28.44 33.00
C PHE A 9 12.08 29.11 31.88
N ASN A 10 11.89 30.43 31.94
CA ASN A 10 11.22 31.18 30.88
C ASN A 10 12.01 31.17 29.56
N HIS A 11 13.35 31.16 29.62
CA HIS A 11 14.18 30.99 28.42
C HIS A 11 14.02 29.60 27.78
N VAL A 12 13.93 28.54 28.61
CA VAL A 12 13.71 27.17 28.10
C VAL A 12 12.33 27.04 27.45
N LEU A 13 11.29 27.61 28.05
CA LEU A 13 9.94 27.59 27.47
C LEU A 13 9.87 28.35 26.14
N ARG A 14 10.52 29.51 26.04
CA ARG A 14 10.55 30.28 24.80
C ARG A 14 11.28 29.54 23.67
N ASN A 15 12.38 28.87 23.99
CA ASN A 15 13.11 28.05 23.03
C ASN A 15 12.30 26.83 22.56
N LEU A 16 11.48 26.24 23.43
CA LEU A 16 10.58 25.14 23.07
C LEU A 16 9.44 25.60 22.15
N ASP A 17 8.87 26.78 22.39
CA ASP A 17 7.85 27.36 21.51
C ASP A 17 8.43 27.73 20.14
N GLU A 18 9.64 28.30 20.09
CA GLU A 18 10.36 28.59 18.84
C GLU A 18 10.65 27.30 18.04
N LEU A 19 11.17 26.26 18.70
CA LEU A 19 11.40 24.93 18.08
C LEU A 19 10.11 24.27 17.60
N SER A 20 9.02 24.38 18.37
CA SER A 20 7.70 23.85 17.98
C SER A 20 7.17 24.55 16.73
N GLY A 21 7.33 25.88 16.66
CA GLY A 21 6.97 26.68 15.50
C GLY A 21 7.76 26.33 14.24
N GLU A 22 9.07 26.16 14.37
CA GLU A 22 9.95 25.74 13.27
C GLU A 22 9.60 24.34 12.75
N LEU A 23 9.34 23.39 13.65
CA LEU A 23 8.93 22.04 13.28
C LEU A 23 7.57 22.03 12.58
N ALA A 24 6.60 22.79 13.07
CA ALA A 24 5.27 22.91 12.46
C ALA A 24 5.34 23.53 11.05
N GLN A 25 6.22 24.52 10.84
CA GLN A 25 6.48 25.11 9.53
C GLN A 25 7.16 24.11 8.59
N ALA A 26 8.21 23.41 9.04
CA ALA A 26 8.92 22.42 8.24
C ALA A 26 8.00 21.27 7.79
N VAL A 27 7.16 20.76 8.70
CA VAL A 27 6.15 19.74 8.39
C VAL A 27 5.11 20.29 7.40
N SER A 28 4.62 21.52 7.60
CA SER A 28 3.65 22.16 6.69
C SER A 28 4.23 22.43 5.30
N LEU A 29 5.53 22.73 5.20
CA LEU A 29 6.22 22.93 3.93
C LEU A 29 6.34 21.59 3.20
N ARG A 30 6.80 20.55 3.91
CA ARG A 30 6.92 19.18 3.39
C ARG A 30 5.59 18.64 2.90
N ILE A 31 4.50 18.84 3.65
CA ILE A 31 3.15 18.42 3.23
C ILE A 31 2.71 19.16 1.96
N ARG A 32 3.00 20.46 1.84
CA ARG A 32 2.68 21.24 0.64
C ARG A 32 3.48 20.80 -0.58
N GLU A 33 4.77 20.53 -0.41
CA GLU A 33 5.64 19.99 -1.46
C GLU A 33 5.15 18.61 -1.90
N THR A 34 4.90 17.69 -0.97
CA THR A 34 4.36 16.36 -1.29
C THR A 34 2.97 16.45 -1.93
N SER A 35 2.11 17.38 -1.49
CA SER A 35 0.81 17.61 -2.13
C SER A 35 0.96 18.17 -3.55
N GLY A 36 1.95 19.04 -3.78
CA GLY A 36 2.31 19.57 -5.09
C GLY A 36 2.82 18.47 -6.01
N GLU A 37 3.77 17.65 -5.54
CA GLU A 37 4.30 16.51 -6.27
C GLU A 37 3.21 15.48 -6.59
N ILE A 38 2.33 15.16 -5.64
CA ILE A 38 1.18 14.28 -5.88
C ILE A 38 0.26 14.88 -6.94
N ARG A 39 0.00 16.19 -6.88
CA ARG A 39 -0.85 16.90 -7.86
C ARG A 39 -0.21 16.92 -9.24
N ASP A 40 1.10 17.08 -9.32
CA ASP A 40 1.85 17.15 -10.58
C ASP A 40 2.00 15.76 -11.21
N VAL A 41 2.28 14.72 -10.41
CA VAL A 41 2.26 13.32 -10.84
C VAL A 41 0.86 12.91 -11.30
N ALA A 42 -0.17 13.25 -10.53
CA ALA A 42 -1.58 13.07 -10.89
C ALA A 42 -1.93 13.76 -12.21
N THR A 43 -1.52 15.00 -12.39
CA THR A 43 -1.82 15.79 -13.60
C THR A 43 -1.07 15.25 -14.82
N ALA A 44 0.21 14.89 -14.65
CA ALA A 44 1.03 14.32 -15.70
C ALA A 44 0.60 12.90 -16.13
N ALA A 45 -0.02 12.14 -15.23
CA ALA A 45 -0.66 10.86 -15.55
C ALA A 45 -1.96 11.06 -16.34
N VAL A 46 -2.79 12.03 -15.93
CA VAL A 46 -4.08 12.34 -16.58
C VAL A 46 -3.93 12.90 -18.00
N HIS A 47 -2.88 13.66 -18.31
CA HIS A 47 -2.69 14.26 -19.63
C HIS A 47 -2.11 13.34 -20.70
N ARG A 48 -1.66 12.12 -20.36
CA ARG A 48 -0.89 11.31 -21.30
C ARG A 48 -1.66 10.31 -22.15
N ASP A 49 -2.95 10.01 -21.90
CA ASP A 49 -3.61 8.94 -22.68
C ASP A 49 -5.14 8.94 -22.71
N ILE A 50 -5.71 9.86 -23.51
CA ILE A 50 -7.14 9.86 -23.87
C ILE A 50 -7.38 9.06 -25.19
N HIS A 51 -6.33 8.59 -25.89
CA HIS A 51 -6.47 8.03 -27.24
C HIS A 51 -5.71 6.70 -27.43
N GLY A 52 -6.41 5.57 -27.22
CA GLY A 52 -6.08 4.30 -27.89
C GLY A 52 -5.42 3.18 -27.06
N GLY A 53 -5.13 3.39 -25.78
CA GLY A 53 -4.56 2.35 -24.90
C GLY A 53 -5.55 1.25 -24.49
N GLU A 54 -5.00 0.16 -23.95
CA GLU A 54 -5.75 -0.94 -23.33
C GLU A 54 -6.80 -0.39 -22.35
N ARG A 55 -8.02 -0.90 -22.47
CA ARG A 55 -9.16 -0.42 -21.68
C ARG A 55 -9.40 -1.37 -20.53
N ILE A 56 -9.56 -0.80 -19.35
CA ILE A 56 -9.99 -1.54 -18.17
C ILE A 56 -11.48 -1.31 -17.95
N SER A 57 -12.15 -2.33 -17.44
CA SER A 57 -13.57 -2.28 -17.10
C SER A 57 -13.78 -2.52 -15.61
N GLY A 58 -14.61 -1.69 -14.98
CA GLY A 58 -14.87 -1.78 -13.55
C GLY A 58 -16.26 -1.30 -13.18
N ILE A 59 -16.65 -1.53 -11.94
CA ILE A 59 -17.87 -0.97 -11.36
C ILE A 59 -17.48 0.33 -10.65
N ASP A 60 -18.03 1.45 -11.09
CA ASP A 60 -17.93 2.72 -10.39
C ASP A 60 -18.64 2.60 -9.03
N VAL A 61 -17.89 2.76 -7.93
CA VAL A 61 -18.39 2.46 -6.57
C VAL A 61 -19.51 3.40 -6.16
N ASP A 62 -19.51 4.65 -6.63
CA ASP A 62 -20.49 5.66 -6.26
C ASP A 62 -21.81 5.45 -7.01
N THR A 63 -21.73 5.09 -8.30
CA THR A 63 -22.92 4.95 -9.16
C THR A 63 -23.41 3.52 -9.31
N GLY A 64 -22.60 2.52 -8.95
CA GLY A 64 -22.86 1.10 -9.20
C GLY A 64 -22.84 0.71 -10.68
N ARG A 65 -22.47 1.63 -11.59
CA ARG A 65 -22.50 1.38 -13.03
C ARG A 65 -21.18 0.79 -13.50
N ARG A 66 -21.26 -0.17 -14.42
CA ARG A 66 -20.07 -0.61 -15.15
C ARG A 66 -19.59 0.52 -16.05
N VAL A 67 -18.32 0.84 -15.95
CA VAL A 67 -17.63 1.85 -16.75
C VAL A 67 -16.35 1.28 -17.31
N SER A 68 -15.89 1.84 -18.42
CA SER A 68 -14.60 1.50 -19.00
C SER A 68 -13.76 2.76 -19.12
N VAL A 69 -12.50 2.69 -18.69
CA VAL A 69 -11.54 3.78 -18.75
C VAL A 69 -10.23 3.28 -19.39
N GLY A 70 -9.35 4.19 -19.81
CA GLY A 70 -8.02 3.77 -20.24
C GLY A 70 -7.25 3.20 -19.05
N GLY A 71 -6.46 2.15 -19.23
CA GLY A 71 -5.64 1.56 -18.14
C GLY A 71 -4.74 2.60 -17.47
N ARG A 72 -4.22 3.55 -18.24
CA ARG A 72 -3.39 4.67 -17.75
C ARG A 72 -4.16 5.76 -17.00
N SER A 73 -5.49 5.65 -16.93
CA SER A 73 -6.31 6.47 -16.04
C SER A 73 -6.24 6.00 -14.59
N VAL A 74 -5.73 4.80 -14.32
CA VAL A 74 -5.52 4.30 -12.95
C VAL A 74 -4.34 5.05 -12.31
N LEU A 75 -4.56 5.53 -11.09
CA LEU A 75 -3.50 6.09 -10.27
C LEU A 75 -2.64 4.95 -9.73
N SER A 76 -1.37 4.92 -10.14
CA SER A 76 -0.32 4.13 -9.54
C SER A 76 0.73 5.02 -8.91
N VAL A 77 1.18 4.65 -7.71
CA VAL A 77 2.16 5.41 -6.93
C VAL A 77 3.38 4.53 -6.67
N PRO A 78 4.61 4.99 -6.99
CA PRO A 78 5.82 4.23 -6.69
C PRO A 78 6.04 4.12 -5.19
N LEU A 79 6.28 2.90 -4.71
CA LEU A 79 6.74 2.64 -3.36
C LEU A 79 8.27 2.63 -3.34
N LYS A 80 8.85 3.48 -2.48
CA LYS A 80 10.30 3.61 -2.34
C LYS A 80 10.74 3.32 -0.92
N ASP A 81 11.88 2.67 -0.77
CA ASP A 81 12.47 2.41 0.54
C ASP A 81 13.17 3.65 1.16
N ASP A 82 13.77 3.47 2.33
CA ASP A 82 14.55 4.49 3.06
C ASP A 82 15.72 5.06 2.25
N ARG A 83 16.16 4.37 1.19
CA ARG A 83 17.23 4.77 0.28
C ARG A 83 16.71 5.32 -1.04
N GLY A 84 15.39 5.47 -1.19
CA GLY A 84 14.75 5.94 -2.41
C GLY A 84 14.70 4.91 -3.54
N ARG A 85 15.04 3.63 -3.28
CA ARG A 85 14.96 2.56 -4.28
C ARG A 85 13.50 2.19 -4.52
N LEU A 86 13.13 2.00 -5.78
CA LEU A 86 11.81 1.52 -6.16
C LEU A 86 11.67 0.05 -5.72
N ILE A 87 10.71 -0.23 -4.83
CA ILE A 87 10.47 -1.56 -4.27
C ILE A 87 9.04 -2.06 -4.53
N GLY A 88 8.23 -1.29 -5.24
CA GLY A 88 6.86 -1.69 -5.52
C GLY A 88 5.98 -0.57 -6.06
N VAL A 89 4.69 -0.86 -6.08
CA VAL A 89 3.62 0.03 -6.53
C VAL A 89 2.46 0.00 -5.54
N GLN A 90 1.80 1.13 -5.38
CA GLN A 90 0.55 1.27 -4.65
C GLN A 90 -0.56 1.71 -5.61
N TYR A 91 -1.73 1.09 -5.47
CA TYR A 91 -2.99 1.47 -6.09
C TYR A 91 -3.94 1.97 -4.99
N PRO A 92 -3.93 3.28 -4.69
CA PRO A 92 -4.71 3.83 -3.60
C PRO A 92 -6.20 3.83 -3.96
N ARG A 93 -7.04 3.69 -2.93
CA ARG A 93 -8.49 3.96 -2.99
C ARG A 93 -8.80 5.41 -2.62
N GLU A 94 -7.95 6.06 -1.84
CA GLU A 94 -8.09 7.49 -1.49
C GLU A 94 -6.72 8.17 -1.36
N PRO A 95 -6.63 9.50 -1.58
CA PRO A 95 -5.34 10.20 -1.56
C PRO A 95 -4.56 10.10 -0.24
N MET A 96 -5.25 9.98 0.90
CA MET A 96 -4.61 9.91 2.22
C MET A 96 -3.78 8.63 2.41
N GLU A 97 -4.14 7.54 1.72
CA GLU A 97 -3.40 6.27 1.76
C GLU A 97 -1.99 6.39 1.19
N ILE A 98 -1.77 7.35 0.28
CA ILE A 98 -0.48 7.57 -0.38
C ILE A 98 0.60 7.91 0.65
N THR A 99 0.30 8.89 1.51
CA THR A 99 1.28 9.34 2.51
C THR A 99 1.50 8.29 3.59
N ARG A 100 0.44 7.58 4.00
CA ARG A 100 0.51 6.51 5.00
C ARG A 100 1.43 5.38 4.53
N MET A 101 1.18 4.86 3.33
CA MET A 101 1.94 3.73 2.79
C MET A 101 3.36 4.13 2.46
N ALA A 102 3.59 5.32 1.86
CA ALA A 102 4.92 5.85 1.63
C ALA A 102 5.74 5.89 2.91
N ARG A 103 5.18 6.38 4.03
CA ARG A 103 5.85 6.37 5.33
C ARG A 103 6.16 4.95 5.82
N TRP A 104 5.21 4.03 5.69
CA TRP A 104 5.38 2.64 6.14
C TRP A 104 6.49 1.90 5.40
N VAL A 105 6.57 2.07 4.07
CA VAL A 105 7.64 1.47 3.25
C VAL A 105 8.99 2.19 3.38
N SER A 106 9.02 3.44 3.84
CA SER A 106 10.27 4.22 3.98
C SER A 106 11.02 3.91 5.27
N VAL A 107 10.48 3.07 6.16
CA VAL A 107 11.17 2.66 7.37
C VAL A 107 12.28 1.67 7.03
N ARG A 108 13.45 1.83 7.65
CA ARG A 108 14.60 0.95 7.39
C ARG A 108 14.38 -0.48 7.89
N ASN A 109 13.75 -0.62 9.05
CA ASN A 109 13.36 -1.91 9.60
C ASN A 109 11.89 -2.22 9.28
N ARG A 110 11.65 -2.91 8.16
CA ARG A 110 10.32 -3.40 7.80
C ARG A 110 10.26 -4.89 8.07
N THR A 111 9.32 -5.31 8.91
CA THR A 111 9.15 -6.74 9.19
C THR A 111 8.82 -7.48 7.89
N VAL A 112 8.01 -6.88 7.00
CA VAL A 112 7.59 -7.48 5.72
C VAL A 112 8.75 -7.99 4.86
N ASP A 113 9.96 -7.48 5.02
CA ASP A 113 11.12 -7.90 4.24
C ASP A 113 11.61 -9.32 4.63
N HIS A 114 11.28 -9.79 5.84
CA HIS A 114 11.81 -11.03 6.42
C HIS A 114 10.82 -11.85 7.28
N GLU A 115 9.74 -11.25 7.76
CA GLU A 115 8.72 -11.89 8.59
C GLU A 115 7.34 -11.23 8.45
N TYR A 116 6.31 -11.92 8.94
CA TYR A 116 4.97 -11.38 9.09
C TYR A 116 4.34 -11.89 10.39
N TYR A 117 3.36 -11.17 10.93
CA TYR A 117 2.71 -11.53 12.18
C TYR A 117 1.34 -12.16 11.91
N VAL A 118 1.04 -13.28 12.56
CA VAL A 118 -0.31 -13.85 12.57
C VAL A 118 -1.12 -13.16 13.67
N LEU A 119 -2.11 -12.37 13.27
CA LEU A 119 -2.91 -11.56 14.18
C LEU A 119 -4.14 -12.35 14.61
N ARG A 120 -4.28 -12.52 15.94
CA ARG A 120 -5.47 -13.11 16.55
C ARG A 120 -6.27 -12.00 17.20
N PRO A 121 -7.54 -11.78 16.80
CA PRO A 121 -8.40 -10.81 17.46
C PRO A 121 -8.49 -11.13 18.95
N LYS A 122 -8.02 -10.23 19.81
CA LYS A 122 -8.23 -10.32 21.27
C LYS A 122 -9.43 -9.46 21.64
N PRO A 123 -10.29 -9.89 22.58
CA PRO A 123 -11.31 -9.03 23.13
C PRO A 123 -10.67 -7.74 23.66
N ASP A 124 -11.20 -6.60 23.23
CA ASP A 124 -10.78 -5.31 23.74
C ASP A 124 -11.55 -5.02 25.04
N PRO A 125 -10.86 -4.82 26.18
CA PRO A 125 -11.51 -4.57 27.46
C PRO A 125 -12.29 -3.24 27.47
N THR A 126 -12.06 -2.34 26.50
CA THR A 126 -12.80 -1.08 26.34
C THR A 126 -14.01 -1.20 25.38
N GLY A 127 -14.13 -2.31 24.66
CA GLY A 127 -15.30 -2.67 23.86
C GLY A 127 -15.45 -1.98 22.50
N PHE A 128 -14.45 -1.23 22.02
CA PHE A 128 -14.57 -0.45 20.78
C PHE A 128 -14.13 -1.20 19.52
N SER A 129 -13.13 -2.10 19.62
CA SER A 129 -12.73 -2.98 18.51
C SER A 129 -11.73 -4.05 19.00
N PRO A 130 -11.74 -5.28 18.46
CA PRO A 130 -10.80 -6.30 18.91
C PRO A 130 -9.35 -5.81 18.78
N MET A 131 -8.60 -5.93 19.87
CA MET A 131 -7.19 -5.57 19.91
C MET A 131 -6.41 -6.60 19.08
N ARG A 132 -5.49 -6.12 18.26
CA ARG A 132 -4.54 -6.94 17.53
C ARG A 132 -3.18 -6.74 18.14
N THR A 133 -2.51 -7.84 18.45
CA THR A 133 -1.15 -7.81 18.97
C THR A 133 -0.24 -8.53 18.01
N TYR A 134 0.94 -7.96 17.83
CA TYR A 134 1.96 -8.50 16.94
C TYR A 134 2.89 -9.41 17.77
N ASP A 135 2.33 -10.52 18.27
CA ASP A 135 3.02 -11.41 19.22
C ASP A 135 3.45 -12.76 18.59
N ASP A 136 3.00 -13.07 17.38
CA ASP A 136 3.26 -14.35 16.69
C ASP A 136 3.98 -14.09 15.35
N PRO A 137 5.28 -13.75 15.37
CA PRO A 137 6.07 -13.57 14.16
C PRO A 137 6.29 -14.91 13.46
N ARG A 138 6.22 -14.90 12.13
CA ARG A 138 6.47 -16.04 11.25
C ARG A 138 7.49 -15.64 10.20
N PRO A 139 8.47 -16.50 9.89
CA PRO A 139 9.41 -16.21 8.82
C PRO A 139 8.65 -16.05 7.49
N ALA A 140 9.04 -15.05 6.72
CA ALA A 140 8.48 -14.83 5.39
C ALA A 140 8.93 -15.95 4.44
N PRO A 141 8.03 -16.52 3.61
CA PRO A 141 8.39 -17.43 2.53
C PRO A 141 8.96 -16.73 1.28
N TRP A 142 9.23 -15.43 1.38
CA TRP A 142 9.78 -14.56 0.33
C TRP A 142 11.04 -13.86 0.86
N THR A 143 11.78 -13.19 -0.02
CA THR A 143 12.92 -12.35 0.35
C THR A 143 12.89 -11.06 -0.45
N ASP A 144 13.02 -9.89 0.18
CA ASP A 144 13.07 -8.58 -0.51
C ASP A 144 12.03 -8.43 -1.67
N PRO A 145 10.73 -8.69 -1.44
CA PRO A 145 9.76 -8.84 -2.52
C PRO A 145 9.40 -7.50 -3.18
N VAL A 146 8.96 -7.55 -4.43
CA VAL A 146 8.27 -6.41 -5.06
C VAL A 146 6.89 -6.26 -4.43
N LEU A 147 6.62 -5.11 -3.82
CA LEU A 147 5.36 -4.85 -3.15
C LEU A 147 4.30 -4.40 -4.15
N VAL A 148 3.13 -5.03 -4.12
CA VAL A 148 1.95 -4.59 -4.87
C VAL A 148 0.86 -4.32 -3.85
N GLN A 149 0.66 -3.05 -3.51
CA GLN A 149 -0.25 -2.63 -2.45
C GLN A 149 -1.53 -2.04 -3.04
N GLY A 150 -2.66 -2.35 -2.39
CA GLY A 150 -3.93 -1.73 -2.71
C GLY A 150 -5.03 -2.22 -1.78
N HIS A 151 -6.27 -1.82 -2.08
CA HIS A 151 -7.45 -2.32 -1.39
C HIS A 151 -8.15 -3.35 -2.25
N GLY A 152 -8.31 -4.55 -1.73
CA GLY A 152 -9.10 -5.59 -2.34
C GLY A 152 -9.55 -6.61 -1.32
N ASP A 153 -10.51 -7.41 -1.72
CA ASP A 153 -10.82 -8.71 -1.12
C ASP A 153 -10.44 -9.79 -2.15
N GLY A 154 -10.51 -11.06 -1.78
CA GLY A 154 -10.17 -12.18 -2.67
C GLY A 154 -10.96 -12.23 -4.00
N GLN A 155 -11.90 -11.30 -4.24
CA GLN A 155 -12.74 -11.22 -5.43
C GLN A 155 -12.58 -9.89 -6.19
N TYR A 156 -12.46 -8.77 -5.48
CA TYR A 156 -12.52 -7.44 -6.06
C TYR A 156 -11.44 -6.50 -5.52
N PHE A 157 -11.02 -5.55 -6.37
CA PHE A 157 -9.98 -4.56 -6.07
C PHE A 157 -10.49 -3.15 -6.33
N ASN A 158 -10.26 -2.22 -5.41
CA ASN A 158 -10.61 -0.82 -5.56
C ASN A 158 -9.39 -0.03 -6.01
N VAL A 159 -9.52 0.69 -7.11
CA VAL A 159 -8.48 1.57 -7.64
C VAL A 159 -9.03 2.97 -7.89
N LEU A 160 -8.21 4.00 -7.65
CA LEU A 160 -8.53 5.35 -8.07
C LEU A 160 -8.27 5.53 -9.57
N VAL A 161 -9.25 6.11 -10.27
CA VAL A 161 -9.10 6.50 -11.67
C VAL A 161 -9.44 7.97 -11.90
N GLY A 162 -8.73 8.61 -12.82
CA GLY A 162 -9.03 9.95 -13.27
C GLY A 162 -10.29 9.98 -14.14
N SER A 163 -11.15 10.99 -13.97
CA SER A 163 -12.41 11.17 -14.72
C SER A 163 -12.23 11.55 -16.20
N GLY A 164 -11.01 11.81 -16.69
CA GLY A 164 -10.70 12.06 -18.10
C GLY A 164 -11.29 13.36 -18.71
N GLY A 165 -12.05 14.16 -17.97
CA GLY A 165 -12.66 15.40 -18.45
C GLY A 165 -11.93 16.66 -17.99
N ALA A 166 -11.51 17.52 -18.93
CA ALA A 166 -10.77 18.75 -18.65
C ALA A 166 -11.49 19.75 -17.71
N ALA A 167 -12.82 19.67 -17.61
CA ALA A 167 -13.63 20.59 -16.81
C ALA A 167 -13.88 20.13 -15.35
N ASN A 168 -13.79 18.83 -15.06
CA ASN A 168 -14.03 18.27 -13.73
C ASN A 168 -12.92 17.26 -13.38
N ARG A 169 -11.87 17.77 -12.74
CA ARG A 169 -10.69 17.04 -12.22
C ARG A 169 -11.05 16.12 -11.03
N GLY A 170 -12.05 15.26 -11.21
CA GLY A 170 -12.53 14.33 -10.20
C GLY A 170 -11.78 13.01 -10.25
N TRP A 171 -11.36 12.54 -9.08
CA TRP A 171 -10.98 11.14 -8.89
C TRP A 171 -12.22 10.35 -8.53
N ARG A 172 -12.30 9.11 -8.99
CA ARG A 172 -13.36 8.17 -8.59
C ARG A 172 -12.77 6.79 -8.33
N VAL A 173 -13.46 6.00 -7.52
CA VAL A 173 -13.05 4.62 -7.21
C VAL A 173 -13.75 3.67 -8.16
N LEU A 174 -12.97 2.85 -8.88
CA LEU A 174 -13.47 1.70 -9.60
C LEU A 174 -13.18 0.42 -8.84
N ARG A 175 -14.19 -0.44 -8.76
CA ARG A 175 -14.06 -1.83 -8.32
C ARG A 175 -13.82 -2.72 -9.53
N LEU A 176 -12.66 -3.36 -9.58
CA LEU A 176 -12.21 -4.29 -10.60
C LEU A 176 -12.39 -5.72 -10.09
N ASP A 177 -12.66 -6.66 -10.99
CA ASP A 177 -12.45 -8.08 -10.67
C ASP A 177 -10.95 -8.42 -10.78
N ALA A 178 -10.60 -9.66 -10.41
CA ALA A 178 -9.22 -10.11 -10.41
C ALA A 178 -8.54 -10.06 -11.79
N GLY A 179 -9.27 -10.29 -12.89
CA GLY A 179 -8.71 -10.27 -14.24
C GLY A 179 -8.41 -8.84 -14.71
N GLU A 180 -9.35 -7.92 -14.50
CA GLU A 180 -9.15 -6.50 -14.81
C GLU A 180 -8.06 -5.88 -13.93
N TYR A 181 -7.99 -6.25 -12.65
CA TYR A 181 -6.91 -5.84 -11.77
C TYR A 181 -5.54 -6.40 -12.21
N ALA A 182 -5.49 -7.67 -12.64
CA ALA A 182 -4.27 -8.26 -13.17
C ALA A 182 -3.74 -7.53 -14.39
N ARG A 183 -4.61 -7.11 -15.32
CA ARG A 183 -4.24 -6.27 -16.48
C ARG A 183 -3.70 -4.91 -16.06
N VAL A 184 -4.31 -4.29 -15.04
CA VAL A 184 -3.79 -3.02 -14.47
C VAL A 184 -2.36 -3.21 -13.96
N VAL A 185 -2.10 -4.26 -13.19
CA VAL A 185 -0.76 -4.53 -12.66
C VAL A 185 0.22 -4.86 -13.80
N GLY A 186 -0.17 -5.74 -14.72
CA GLY A 186 0.65 -6.21 -15.83
C GLY A 186 1.05 -5.13 -16.85
N SER A 187 0.23 -4.08 -16.99
CA SER A 187 0.50 -2.95 -17.90
C SER A 187 1.09 -1.72 -17.20
N ASP A 188 1.25 -1.74 -15.87
CA ASP A 188 1.70 -0.58 -15.11
C ASP A 188 3.22 -0.40 -15.15
N ASN A 189 3.68 0.71 -15.72
CA ASN A 189 5.11 1.01 -15.84
C ASN A 189 5.85 1.13 -14.49
N VAL A 190 5.17 1.49 -13.40
CA VAL A 190 5.80 1.56 -12.08
C VAL A 190 6.07 0.16 -11.56
N PHE A 191 5.09 -0.73 -11.65
CA PHE A 191 5.22 -2.14 -11.32
C PHE A 191 6.29 -2.82 -12.19
N LEU A 192 6.23 -2.67 -13.51
CA LEU A 192 7.18 -3.30 -14.43
C LEU A 192 8.62 -2.89 -14.13
N ARG A 193 8.86 -1.61 -13.83
CA ARG A 193 10.20 -1.13 -13.43
C ARG A 193 10.64 -1.66 -12.07
N ALA A 194 9.71 -1.84 -11.13
CA ALA A 194 10.01 -2.43 -9.82
C ALA A 194 10.36 -3.92 -9.98
N ALA A 195 9.62 -4.64 -10.83
CA ALA A 195 9.87 -6.05 -11.17
C ALA A 195 11.22 -6.25 -11.87
N GLU A 196 11.57 -5.38 -12.82
CA GLU A 196 12.88 -5.41 -13.49
C GLU A 196 14.04 -5.13 -12.53
N ALA A 197 13.84 -4.23 -11.57
CA ALA A 197 14.84 -3.88 -10.56
C ALA A 197 14.83 -4.82 -9.34
N ALA A 198 13.97 -5.85 -9.32
CA ALA A 198 13.81 -6.75 -8.20
C ALA A 198 15.10 -7.51 -7.90
N ARG A 199 15.46 -7.58 -6.61
CA ARG A 199 16.64 -8.35 -6.16
C ARG A 199 16.31 -9.80 -5.86
N SER A 200 15.04 -10.15 -5.86
CA SER A 200 14.51 -11.49 -5.63
C SER A 200 13.54 -11.86 -6.74
N GLY A 201 13.18 -13.14 -6.76
CA GLY A 201 12.13 -13.66 -7.62
C GLY A 201 10.75 -13.59 -6.98
N ASP A 202 10.47 -12.67 -6.05
CA ASP A 202 9.21 -12.63 -5.30
C ASP A 202 8.44 -11.32 -5.50
N ALA A 203 7.12 -11.42 -5.62
CA ALA A 203 6.16 -10.31 -5.56
C ALA A 203 5.12 -10.56 -4.48
N LEU A 204 4.78 -9.53 -3.70
CA LEU A 204 3.89 -9.64 -2.55
C LEU A 204 2.63 -8.79 -2.76
N LEU A 205 1.47 -9.42 -2.84
CA LEU A 205 0.18 -8.74 -2.96
C LEU A 205 -0.30 -8.28 -1.58
N LEU A 206 0.09 -7.06 -1.19
CA LEU A 206 -0.33 -6.39 0.05
C LEU A 206 -1.77 -5.85 -0.04
N HIS A 207 -2.74 -6.71 -0.33
CA HIS A 207 -4.16 -6.40 -0.22
C HIS A 207 -4.81 -7.31 0.82
N CYS A 208 -6.03 -6.98 1.24
CA CYS A 208 -6.73 -7.80 2.22
C CYS A 208 -7.21 -9.11 1.57
N ALA A 209 -6.95 -10.25 2.21
CA ALA A 209 -7.55 -11.53 1.86
C ALA A 209 -7.43 -11.95 0.37
N THR A 210 -6.35 -11.57 -0.33
CA THR A 210 -6.17 -11.85 -1.77
C THR A 210 -6.16 -13.33 -2.13
N ALA A 211 -5.70 -14.18 -1.22
CA ALA A 211 -5.69 -15.64 -1.37
C ALA A 211 -6.91 -16.32 -0.73
N SER A 212 -7.85 -15.56 -0.14
CA SER A 212 -9.14 -16.14 0.31
C SER A 212 -10.10 -16.42 -0.86
N GLY A 213 -9.74 -15.98 -2.07
CA GLY A 213 -10.48 -16.16 -3.31
C GLY A 213 -9.53 -16.30 -4.50
N PRO A 214 -10.03 -16.24 -5.74
CA PRO A 214 -9.20 -16.47 -6.94
C PRO A 214 -8.18 -15.35 -7.19
N ALA A 215 -8.34 -14.19 -6.55
CA ALA A 215 -7.57 -12.97 -6.82
C ALA A 215 -6.05 -13.17 -6.96
N ALA A 216 -5.38 -13.71 -5.93
CA ALA A 216 -3.93 -13.86 -5.96
C ALA A 216 -3.46 -14.82 -7.08
N ARG A 217 -4.19 -15.92 -7.28
CA ARG A 217 -3.93 -16.88 -8.35
C ARG A 217 -4.11 -16.26 -9.73
N THR A 218 -5.23 -15.57 -9.97
CA THR A 218 -5.51 -14.92 -11.26
C THR A 218 -4.48 -13.85 -11.60
N VAL A 219 -4.07 -13.04 -10.62
CA VAL A 219 -2.99 -12.08 -10.83
C VAL A 219 -1.68 -12.81 -11.17
N ALA A 220 -1.33 -13.86 -10.44
CA ALA A 220 -0.13 -14.65 -10.73
C ALA A 220 -0.14 -15.24 -12.15
N GLU A 221 -1.21 -15.95 -12.51
CA GLU A 221 -1.38 -16.56 -13.83
C GLU A 221 -1.24 -15.54 -14.96
N HIS A 222 -1.89 -14.38 -14.84
CA HIS A 222 -1.78 -13.32 -15.83
C HIS A 222 -0.35 -12.77 -15.93
N LEU A 223 0.29 -12.47 -14.80
CA LEU A 223 1.67 -11.98 -14.77
C LEU A 223 2.65 -13.00 -15.40
N HIS A 224 2.45 -14.29 -15.15
CA HIS A 224 3.31 -15.35 -15.67
C HIS A 224 3.09 -15.63 -17.16
N THR A 225 1.82 -15.67 -17.60
CA THR A 225 1.47 -16.16 -18.94
C THR A 225 1.31 -15.05 -19.98
N GLU A 226 0.72 -13.91 -19.61
CA GLU A 226 0.43 -12.83 -20.55
C GLU A 226 1.54 -11.76 -20.54
N VAL A 227 2.10 -11.47 -19.37
CA VAL A 227 3.15 -10.43 -19.22
C VAL A 227 4.56 -11.02 -19.29
N GLY A 228 4.74 -12.29 -18.92
CA GLY A 228 6.05 -12.97 -18.92
C GLY A 228 6.94 -12.60 -17.72
N ILE A 229 6.34 -12.20 -16.60
CA ILE A 229 7.07 -11.86 -15.37
C ILE A 229 7.40 -13.14 -14.60
N GLY A 230 8.68 -13.37 -14.33
CA GLY A 230 9.18 -14.55 -13.62
C GLY A 230 9.11 -14.49 -12.09
N LEU A 231 8.32 -13.60 -11.50
CA LEU A 231 8.20 -13.45 -10.05
C LEU A 231 7.19 -14.45 -9.48
N ARG A 232 7.57 -15.18 -8.44
CA ARG A 232 6.64 -15.90 -7.56
C ARG A 232 5.74 -14.90 -6.86
N VAL A 233 4.43 -15.03 -7.03
CA VAL A 233 3.45 -14.14 -6.43
C VAL A 233 2.96 -14.73 -5.11
N HIS A 234 2.90 -13.92 -4.07
CA HIS A 234 2.41 -14.29 -2.75
C HIS A 234 1.15 -13.49 -2.41
N GLY A 235 0.11 -14.18 -1.94
CA GLY A 235 -1.14 -13.59 -1.48
C GLY A 235 -1.50 -14.05 -0.08
N PHE A 236 -2.48 -13.39 0.55
CA PHE A 236 -2.84 -13.61 1.95
C PHE A 236 -4.27 -14.11 2.09
N THR A 237 -4.51 -15.10 2.93
CA THR A 237 -5.87 -15.63 3.14
C THR A 237 -6.69 -14.78 4.11
N GLY A 238 -6.01 -14.03 4.98
CA GLY A 238 -6.62 -13.12 5.94
C GLY A 238 -6.51 -11.64 5.56
N LYS A 239 -7.21 -10.80 6.33
CA LYS A 239 -7.06 -9.34 6.23
C LYS A 239 -5.64 -8.94 6.62
N THR A 240 -5.01 -8.13 5.79
CA THR A 240 -3.66 -7.62 6.01
C THR A 240 -3.69 -6.31 6.79
N TRP A 241 -2.64 -6.10 7.58
CA TRP A 241 -2.48 -4.96 8.47
C TRP A 241 -1.06 -4.42 8.37
N ASP A 242 -0.97 -3.12 8.14
CA ASP A 242 0.27 -2.35 8.20
C ASP A 242 0.21 -1.44 9.43
N SER A 243 1.24 -1.50 10.28
CA SER A 243 1.39 -0.61 11.43
C SER A 243 2.78 -0.01 11.45
N MET A 244 2.91 1.18 12.03
CA MET A 244 4.20 1.85 12.25
C MET A 244 4.34 2.19 13.71
N TYR A 245 5.52 1.94 14.26
CA TYR A 245 5.94 2.51 15.53
C TYR A 245 7.13 3.42 15.25
N ALA A 246 7.02 4.69 15.65
CA ALA A 246 8.13 5.63 15.57
C ALA A 246 8.76 5.74 16.96
N ASP A 247 10.02 5.33 17.09
CA ASP A 247 10.85 5.59 18.26
C ASP A 247 12.14 6.29 17.86
N GLU A 248 12.97 6.64 18.86
CA GLU A 248 14.24 7.35 18.67
C GLU A 248 15.27 6.57 17.83
N SER A 249 15.04 5.28 17.53
CA SER A 249 15.97 4.40 16.81
C SER A 249 15.74 4.33 15.29
N GLY A 250 14.83 5.14 14.75
CA GLY A 250 14.53 5.18 13.32
C GLY A 250 13.24 4.46 12.92
N GLY A 251 12.45 4.03 13.91
CA GLY A 251 11.14 3.42 13.73
C GLY A 251 11.18 2.00 13.17
N SER A 252 10.10 1.25 13.37
CA SER A 252 9.88 -0.07 12.75
C SER A 252 8.49 -0.10 12.13
N SER A 253 8.38 -0.72 10.95
CA SER A 253 7.10 -0.94 10.30
C SER A 253 6.76 -2.43 10.30
N TRP A 254 5.54 -2.72 10.73
CA TRP A 254 5.09 -4.06 11.07
C TRP A 254 4.01 -4.46 10.07
N PHE A 255 4.06 -5.74 9.67
CA PHE A 255 3.10 -6.34 8.76
C PHE A 255 2.45 -7.56 9.42
N GLY A 256 1.12 -7.61 9.40
CA GLY A 256 0.38 -8.73 9.97
C GLY A 256 -0.80 -9.17 9.10
N VAL A 257 -1.27 -10.38 9.36
CA VAL A 257 -2.37 -11.04 8.66
C VAL A 257 -3.30 -11.64 9.70
N ASP A 258 -4.59 -11.34 9.64
CA ASP A 258 -5.59 -11.95 10.55
C ASP A 258 -5.62 -13.48 10.35
N GLU A 259 -5.64 -14.24 11.45
CA GLU A 259 -5.83 -15.71 11.41
C GLU A 259 -7.21 -16.04 10.84
N VAL A 260 -7.25 -16.90 9.82
CA VAL A 260 -8.48 -17.41 9.21
C VAL A 260 -8.66 -18.87 9.56
N ARG A 261 -9.91 -19.26 9.81
CA ARG A 261 -10.32 -20.64 10.04
C ARG A 261 -11.33 -21.08 8.99
N ASP A 262 -11.24 -22.34 8.58
CA ASP A 262 -12.22 -22.94 7.67
C ASP A 262 -13.56 -23.24 8.37
N GLY A 263 -14.54 -23.75 7.62
CA GLY A 263 -15.86 -24.10 8.16
C GLY A 263 -15.84 -25.22 9.22
N ALA A 264 -14.73 -25.96 9.35
CA ALA A 264 -14.51 -26.97 10.38
C ALA A 264 -13.71 -26.43 11.58
N GLY A 265 -13.30 -25.16 11.55
CA GLY A 265 -12.54 -24.50 12.61
C GLY A 265 -11.02 -24.70 12.53
N ASN A 266 -10.51 -25.35 11.48
CA ASN A 266 -9.07 -25.54 11.28
C ASN A 266 -8.42 -24.23 10.82
N VAL A 267 -7.21 -23.96 11.29
CA VAL A 267 -6.44 -22.79 10.85
C VAL A 267 -6.03 -22.96 9.38
N VAL A 268 -6.34 -21.97 8.56
CA VAL A 268 -5.93 -21.88 7.16
C VAL A 268 -4.54 -21.25 7.09
N ALA A 269 -3.69 -21.71 6.17
CA ALA A 269 -2.39 -21.09 5.95
C ALA A 269 -2.56 -19.58 5.65
N PRO A 270 -1.84 -18.68 6.32
CA PRO A 270 -2.04 -17.23 6.18
C PRO A 270 -1.54 -16.69 4.84
N VAL A 271 -0.68 -17.43 4.14
CA VAL A 271 -0.04 -17.07 2.88
C VAL A 271 -0.18 -18.22 1.89
N GLU A 272 -0.50 -17.89 0.63
CA GLU A 272 -0.35 -18.79 -0.51
C GLU A 272 0.67 -18.23 -1.50
N SER A 273 1.42 -19.11 -2.15
CA SER A 273 2.47 -18.76 -3.11
C SER A 273 2.20 -19.41 -4.46
N TYR A 274 2.39 -18.64 -5.53
CA TYR A 274 2.15 -19.04 -6.91
C TYR A 274 3.46 -18.86 -7.70
N PRO A 275 4.26 -19.93 -7.91
CA PRO A 275 5.49 -19.85 -8.70
C PRO A 275 5.20 -19.70 -10.20
N PRO A 276 6.12 -19.11 -10.99
CA PRO A 276 5.99 -19.08 -12.44
C PRO A 276 5.91 -20.48 -13.05
N HIS A 277 5.20 -20.61 -14.18
CA HIS A 277 5.22 -21.82 -14.98
C HIS A 277 6.63 -22.02 -15.56
N GLY A 278 7.24 -23.18 -15.26
CA GLY A 278 8.56 -23.56 -15.77
C GLY A 278 8.53 -24.10 -17.19
#